data_AF-A0A0S4M2X0-F1
#
_entry.id   AF-A0A0S4M2X0-F1
#
_cell.length_a   1.000
_cell.length_b   1.000
_cell.length_c   1.000
_cell.angle_alpha   90.00
_cell.angle_beta   90.00
_cell.angle_gamma   90.00
#
_symmetry.space_group_name_H-M   'P 1'
#
loop_
_entity.id
_entity.type
_entity.pdbx_description
1 polymer ?
#
loop_
_entity_poly.entity_id
_entity_poly.type
_entity_poly.pdbx_seq_one_letter_code
_entity_poly.pdbx_strand_id
1 'polypeptide(L)'
;MINQPTTSYFYEYNDLENKEDEKQGCESKPTFDININILLEIIKTKESIREESYGYSCDRLNRPPSPTELRRFLIYKKWRSEINNGSKFIINTLLNSFAKKLNEINCGSLEEKKEFLSIVSGKASIYYPFEVLNDLMIRFVNEKISKKVLRCVEQKLESLPLINISEYSTNIKEMITIKVKEALLKYDNKIELINNISNKINKLHKDQCIKKNLVPYFDTEKISFATFIDLYVDHISENYECILSKFINIFDNLGQDEECCMSFVFDRFFGEIILCIKAEQLHNIIFTVESNSMMAIRELNFAAADMLVIMEKHSDYSRNFVDKYKKELNVYKYKKDLEEKIAECLREKNYAIIIEDNTITNCKETSINKILYYSKKYLEEKLEEGIINMVT
;
A
#
# COMPACT_ATOMS: atom_id res chain seq x y z
N MET A 1 -34.75 -27.72 44.95
CA MET A 1 -34.57 -26.31 44.52
C MET A 1 -33.31 -26.25 43.70
N ILE A 2 -33.48 -26.24 42.38
CA ILE A 2 -32.42 -26.21 41.37
C ILE A 2 -32.62 -24.88 40.64
N ASN A 3 -31.61 -24.01 40.67
CA ASN A 3 -31.64 -22.75 39.93
C ASN A 3 -31.14 -23.01 38.50
N GLN A 4 -32.00 -22.66 37.53
CA GLN A 4 -31.68 -22.61 36.11
C GLN A 4 -30.93 -21.33 35.74
N PRO A 5 -30.13 -21.34 34.65
CA PRO A 5 -29.36 -20.18 34.20
C PRO A 5 -30.19 -19.26 33.31
N THR A 6 -29.95 -17.96 33.45
CA THR A 6 -30.53 -16.89 32.62
C THR A 6 -29.74 -16.70 31.33
N THR A 7 -30.47 -16.38 30.28
CA THR A 7 -30.21 -16.62 28.86
C THR A 7 -29.25 -15.63 28.19
N SER A 8 -28.62 -16.12 27.13
CA SER A 8 -27.73 -15.46 26.17
C SER A 8 -28.34 -14.23 25.48
N TYR A 9 -27.55 -13.17 25.32
CA TYR A 9 -27.80 -12.10 24.34
C TYR A 9 -27.27 -12.54 22.96
N PHE A 10 -28.15 -13.12 22.15
CA PHE A 10 -28.01 -13.13 20.70
C PHE A 10 -28.62 -11.83 20.17
N TYR A 11 -27.87 -11.06 19.39
CA TYR A 11 -28.45 -10.00 18.55
C TYR A 11 -28.83 -10.65 17.21
N GLU A 12 -30.13 -10.91 17.04
CA GLU A 12 -30.76 -11.15 15.74
C GLU A 12 -30.67 -9.86 14.91
N TYR A 13 -29.95 -9.92 13.79
CA TYR A 13 -30.17 -8.99 12.69
C TYR A 13 -31.45 -9.41 11.99
N ASN A 14 -32.53 -8.67 12.24
CA ASN A 14 -33.76 -8.76 11.46
C ASN A 14 -33.56 -8.06 10.10
N ASP A 15 -33.77 -8.83 9.04
CA ASP A 15 -34.20 -8.35 7.73
C ASP A 15 -35.45 -7.47 7.88
N LEU A 16 -35.35 -6.20 7.50
CA LEU A 16 -36.50 -5.37 7.16
C LEU A 16 -36.14 -4.47 5.97
N GLU A 17 -36.47 -4.96 4.78
CA GLU A 17 -37.03 -4.11 3.73
C GLU A 17 -38.16 -3.27 4.34
N ASN A 18 -38.03 -1.94 4.31
CA ASN A 18 -39.16 -1.07 3.98
C ASN A 18 -38.68 0.32 3.56
N LYS A 19 -39.33 0.77 2.49
CA LYS A 19 -39.20 2.06 1.80
C LYS A 19 -39.62 3.21 2.72
N GLU A 20 -38.91 4.35 2.64
CA GLU A 20 -39.43 5.64 2.18
C GLU A 20 -38.37 6.75 2.29
N ASP A 21 -38.08 7.35 1.12
CA ASP A 21 -37.69 8.74 0.84
C ASP A 21 -36.54 9.43 1.62
N GLU A 22 -35.30 9.18 1.19
CA GLU A 22 -34.22 10.19 1.24
C GLU A 22 -33.45 10.27 -0.10
N LYS A 23 -33.75 11.33 -0.85
CA LYS A 23 -32.93 12.06 -1.84
C LYS A 23 -31.77 11.30 -2.53
N GLN A 24 -32.16 10.63 -3.62
CA GLN A 24 -31.63 10.76 -4.99
C GLN A 24 -30.15 11.17 -5.15
N GLY A 25 -29.28 10.17 -5.26
CA GLY A 25 -27.88 10.35 -5.62
C GLY A 25 -27.07 9.05 -5.77
N CYS A 26 -27.71 7.89 -5.94
CA CYS A 26 -27.07 6.66 -6.39
C CYS A 26 -28.15 5.70 -6.86
N GLU A 27 -27.84 4.95 -7.92
CA GLU A 27 -28.69 3.92 -8.56
C GLU A 27 -29.87 4.42 -9.41
N SER A 28 -29.55 4.85 -10.63
CA SER A 28 -30.50 4.81 -11.74
C SER A 28 -30.49 3.42 -12.39
N LYS A 29 -31.69 2.83 -12.58
CA LYS A 29 -31.92 1.60 -13.35
C LYS A 29 -31.26 1.69 -14.75
N PRO A 30 -30.77 0.57 -15.33
CA PRO A 30 -30.05 0.62 -16.59
C PRO A 30 -31.03 0.92 -17.73
N THR A 31 -31.02 2.16 -18.20
CA THR A 31 -31.49 2.50 -19.54
C THR A 31 -30.37 2.10 -20.50
N PHE A 32 -30.69 1.28 -21.50
CA PHE A 32 -29.74 0.91 -22.55
C PHE A 32 -29.46 2.15 -23.41
N ASP A 33 -28.47 2.94 -23.02
CA ASP A 33 -27.90 4.01 -23.83
C ASP A 33 -26.52 3.55 -24.34
N ILE A 34 -26.38 3.51 -25.66
CA ILE A 34 -25.14 3.06 -26.32
C ILE A 34 -23.98 4.01 -25.96
N ASN A 35 -24.26 5.30 -25.79
CA ASN A 35 -23.24 6.30 -25.49
C ASN A 35 -22.70 6.14 -24.06
N ILE A 36 -23.57 5.91 -23.07
CA ILE A 36 -23.11 5.69 -21.69
C ILE A 36 -22.28 4.41 -21.58
N ASN A 37 -22.63 3.34 -22.32
CA ASN A 37 -21.85 2.10 -22.32
C ASN A 37 -20.42 2.32 -22.81
N ILE A 38 -20.24 3.11 -23.88
CA ILE A 38 -18.91 3.47 -24.39
C ILE A 38 -18.11 4.26 -23.36
N LEU A 39 -18.74 5.20 -22.66
CA LEU A 39 -18.08 5.99 -21.62
C LEU A 39 -17.66 5.12 -20.42
N LEU A 40 -18.51 4.18 -19.98
CA LEU A 40 -18.18 3.23 -18.92
C LEU A 40 -17.03 2.30 -19.32
N GLU A 41 -16.97 1.89 -20.59
CA GLU A 41 -15.84 1.09 -21.11
C GLU A 41 -14.51 1.88 -21.04
N ILE A 42 -14.52 3.19 -21.30
CA ILE A 42 -13.34 4.04 -21.14
C ILE A 42 -12.86 4.05 -19.68
N ILE A 43 -13.77 4.16 -18.71
CA ILE A 43 -13.40 4.11 -17.29
C ILE A 43 -12.72 2.79 -16.94
N LYS A 44 -13.25 1.68 -17.45
CA LYS A 44 -12.72 0.33 -17.23
C LYS A 44 -11.35 0.13 -17.86
N THR A 45 -11.16 0.56 -19.11
CA THR A 45 -9.86 0.43 -19.80
C THR A 45 -8.73 1.25 -19.15
N LYS A 46 -9.08 2.29 -18.38
CA LYS A 46 -8.12 3.12 -17.62
C LYS A 46 -7.85 2.62 -16.19
N GLU A 47 -8.51 1.55 -15.75
CA GLU A 47 -8.39 1.03 -14.38
C GLU A 47 -6.95 0.65 -14.02
N SER A 48 -6.23 -0.05 -14.90
CA SER A 48 -4.83 -0.44 -14.66
C SER A 48 -3.91 0.77 -14.40
N ILE A 49 -4.11 1.88 -15.12
CA ILE A 49 -3.36 3.12 -14.93
C ILE A 49 -3.65 3.72 -13.53
N ARG A 50 -4.90 3.62 -13.07
CA ARG A 50 -5.28 4.05 -11.71
C ARG A 50 -4.62 3.18 -10.65
N GLU A 51 -4.61 1.86 -10.87
CA GLU A 51 -4.08 0.90 -9.92
C GLU A 51 -2.56 1.02 -9.73
N GLU A 52 -1.80 1.40 -10.76
CA GLU A 52 -0.35 1.61 -10.66
C GLU A 52 0.04 2.57 -9.53
N SER A 53 -0.77 3.60 -9.28
CA SER A 53 -0.46 4.65 -8.30
C SER A 53 -0.74 4.24 -6.84
N TYR A 54 -1.59 3.23 -6.62
CA TYR A 54 -1.90 2.72 -5.29
C TYR A 54 -1.04 1.52 -4.88
N GLY A 55 -0.05 1.16 -5.70
CA GLY A 55 0.81 0.00 -5.50
C GLY A 55 0.10 -1.32 -5.84
N TYR A 56 0.84 -2.44 -5.68
CA TYR A 56 0.30 -3.77 -5.91
C TYR A 56 -0.75 -4.12 -4.85
N SER A 57 -1.90 -4.68 -5.28
CA SER A 57 -2.80 -5.38 -4.34
C SER A 57 -1.99 -6.47 -3.64
N CYS A 58 -1.86 -6.28 -2.34
CA CYS A 58 -1.04 -7.12 -1.49
C CYS A 58 -1.77 -8.44 -1.13
N ASP A 59 -3.02 -8.60 -1.56
CA ASP A 59 -3.92 -9.71 -1.24
C ASP A 59 -3.56 -11.02 -1.95
N ARG A 60 -2.38 -11.09 -2.59
CA ARG A 60 -1.77 -12.34 -3.10
C ARG A 60 -1.20 -13.16 -1.94
N LEU A 61 -2.06 -13.48 -0.98
CA LEU A 61 -1.81 -14.48 0.04
C LEU A 61 -1.50 -15.81 -0.67
N ASN A 62 -0.30 -16.35 -0.43
CA ASN A 62 0.20 -17.67 -0.88
C ASN A 62 0.98 -17.74 -2.20
N ARG A 63 1.38 -16.63 -2.84
CA ARG A 63 2.37 -16.73 -3.94
C ARG A 63 3.78 -16.51 -3.40
N PRO A 64 4.76 -17.42 -3.65
CA PRO A 64 6.15 -17.12 -3.37
C PRO A 64 6.54 -15.86 -4.14
N PRO A 65 7.34 -14.95 -3.54
CA PRO A 65 7.75 -13.72 -4.20
C PRO A 65 8.40 -14.09 -5.54
N SER A 66 7.82 -13.59 -6.63
CA SER A 66 8.46 -13.67 -7.94
C SER A 66 9.82 -12.98 -7.89
N PRO A 67 10.77 -13.33 -8.78
CA PRO A 67 12.06 -12.61 -8.87
C PRO A 67 11.88 -11.09 -9.04
N THR A 68 10.79 -10.66 -9.68
CA THR A 68 10.41 -9.24 -9.81
C THR A 68 9.88 -8.64 -8.51
N GLU A 69 9.25 -9.44 -7.64
CA GLU A 69 8.78 -9.04 -6.31
C GLU A 69 9.92 -9.04 -5.28
N LEU A 70 10.97 -9.85 -5.43
CA LEU A 70 12.20 -9.71 -4.61
C LEU A 70 12.78 -8.30 -4.72
N ARG A 71 12.69 -7.68 -5.92
CA ARG A 71 13.13 -6.28 -6.15
C ARG A 71 12.29 -5.23 -5.42
N ARG A 72 11.15 -5.59 -4.84
CA ARG A 72 10.25 -4.69 -4.11
C ARG A 72 10.11 -5.22 -2.71
N PHE A 73 10.83 -4.62 -1.76
CA PHE A 73 10.57 -4.83 -0.33
C PHE A 73 9.11 -4.49 -0.03
N LEU A 74 8.23 -5.48 -0.08
CA LEU A 74 6.81 -5.30 0.16
C LEU A 74 6.60 -5.31 1.66
N ILE A 75 6.66 -4.13 2.27
CA ILE A 75 6.05 -3.85 3.58
C ILE A 75 4.56 -4.19 3.42
N TYR A 76 4.16 -5.34 3.95
CA TYR A 76 2.81 -5.86 3.91
C TYR A 76 2.01 -5.33 5.10
N LYS A 77 1.16 -4.34 4.82
CA LYS A 77 0.17 -3.86 5.77
C LYS A 77 -1.22 -4.00 5.17
N LYS A 78 -1.93 -5.07 5.51
CA LYS A 78 -3.29 -5.33 5.00
C LYS A 78 -4.23 -4.16 5.26
N TRP A 79 -4.18 -3.53 6.44
CA TRP A 79 -4.96 -2.31 6.69
C TRP A 79 -4.67 -1.17 5.70
N ARG A 80 -3.44 -1.06 5.18
CA ARG A 80 -3.10 -0.07 4.15
C ARG A 80 -3.70 -0.46 2.80
N SER A 81 -3.72 -1.75 2.49
CA SER A 81 -4.41 -2.31 1.31
C SER A 81 -5.90 -1.98 1.34
N GLU A 82 -6.57 -2.17 2.49
CA GLU A 82 -7.99 -1.83 2.68
C GLU A 82 -8.28 -0.35 2.40
N ILE A 83 -7.41 0.56 2.88
CA ILE A 83 -7.53 1.99 2.60
C ILE A 83 -7.39 2.28 1.11
N ASN A 84 -6.36 1.71 0.47
CA ASN A 84 -6.11 1.90 -0.96
C ASN A 84 -7.26 1.35 -1.81
N ASN A 85 -7.77 0.15 -1.49
CA ASN A 85 -8.87 -0.49 -2.21
C ASN A 85 -10.18 0.29 -2.01
N GLY A 86 -10.45 0.77 -0.80
CA GLY A 86 -11.57 1.65 -0.52
C GLY A 86 -11.50 2.95 -1.34
N SER A 87 -10.33 3.59 -1.42
CA SER A 87 -10.12 4.78 -2.25
C SER A 87 -10.37 4.52 -3.74
N LYS A 88 -9.90 3.38 -4.28
CA LYS A 88 -10.20 2.97 -5.66
C LYS A 88 -11.69 2.83 -5.91
N PHE A 89 -12.42 2.23 -4.96
CA PHE A 89 -13.87 2.08 -5.06
C PHE A 89 -14.59 3.45 -5.10
N ILE A 90 -14.17 4.41 -4.27
CA ILE A 90 -14.70 5.78 -4.30
C ILE A 90 -14.48 6.43 -5.68
N ILE A 91 -13.26 6.33 -6.23
CA ILE A 91 -12.94 6.88 -7.56
C ILE A 91 -13.83 6.26 -8.63
N ASN A 92 -13.92 4.93 -8.68
CA ASN A 92 -14.73 4.23 -9.68
C ASN A 92 -16.21 4.63 -9.58
N THR A 93 -16.74 4.78 -8.36
CA THR A 93 -18.13 5.22 -8.13
C THR A 93 -18.37 6.61 -8.70
N LEU A 94 -17.46 7.55 -8.44
CA LEU A 94 -17.58 8.93 -8.89
C LEU A 94 -17.37 9.09 -10.38
N LEU A 95 -16.42 8.37 -10.98
CA LEU A 95 -16.24 8.36 -12.43
C LEU A 95 -17.48 7.81 -13.14
N ASN A 96 -18.10 6.76 -12.61
CA ASN A 96 -19.33 6.19 -13.17
C ASN A 96 -20.50 7.17 -13.09
N SER A 97 -20.67 7.89 -11.97
CA SER A 97 -21.69 8.93 -11.87
C SER A 97 -21.39 10.13 -12.77
N PHE A 98 -20.12 10.51 -12.90
CA PHE A 98 -19.70 11.60 -13.77
C PHE A 98 -19.97 11.29 -15.25
N ALA A 99 -19.72 10.05 -15.69
CA ALA A 99 -19.98 9.64 -17.07
C ALA A 99 -21.45 9.85 -17.47
N LYS A 100 -22.39 9.68 -16.53
CA LYS A 100 -23.82 9.97 -16.76
C LYS A 100 -24.05 11.47 -16.98
N LYS A 101 -23.51 12.32 -16.10
CA LYS A 101 -23.60 13.78 -16.26
C LYS A 101 -22.95 14.27 -17.56
N LEU A 102 -21.79 13.72 -17.90
CA LEU A 102 -21.09 14.05 -19.15
C LEU A 102 -21.89 13.59 -20.38
N ASN A 103 -22.59 12.47 -20.30
CA ASN A 103 -23.47 12.01 -21.38
C ASN A 103 -24.66 12.96 -21.57
N GLU A 104 -25.28 13.39 -20.47
CA GLU A 104 -26.50 14.22 -20.45
C GLU A 104 -26.26 15.69 -20.85
N ILE A 105 -25.04 16.22 -20.74
CA ILE A 105 -24.77 17.62 -21.09
C ILE A 105 -24.89 17.85 -22.61
N ASN A 106 -25.59 18.93 -22.99
CA ASN A 106 -25.79 19.36 -24.39
C ASN A 106 -24.58 20.12 -24.96
N CYS A 107 -23.36 19.75 -24.55
CA CYS A 107 -22.11 20.41 -24.96
C CYS A 107 -21.09 19.36 -25.43
N GLY A 108 -20.36 19.71 -26.49
CA GLY A 108 -19.33 18.88 -27.12
C GLY A 108 -19.87 17.63 -27.83
N SER A 109 -19.07 17.16 -28.79
CA SER A 109 -19.25 15.90 -29.50
C SER A 109 -18.99 14.70 -28.60
N LEU A 110 -19.46 13.53 -29.03
CA LEU A 110 -19.17 12.28 -28.33
C LEU A 110 -17.65 12.02 -28.27
N GLU A 111 -16.92 12.35 -29.33
CA GLU A 111 -15.46 12.23 -29.42
C GLU A 111 -14.76 13.09 -28.35
N GLU A 112 -15.17 14.35 -28.18
CA GLU A 112 -14.64 15.22 -27.12
C GLU A 112 -14.97 14.69 -25.72
N LYS A 113 -16.18 14.13 -25.52
CA LYS A 113 -16.56 13.48 -24.25
C LYS A 113 -15.69 12.25 -23.96
N LYS A 114 -15.41 11.42 -24.98
CA LYS A 114 -14.50 10.26 -24.86
C LYS A 114 -13.08 10.70 -24.51
N GLU A 115 -12.57 11.72 -25.19
CA GLU A 115 -11.25 12.28 -24.94
C GLU A 115 -11.12 12.80 -23.50
N PHE A 116 -12.10 13.61 -23.07
CA PHE A 116 -12.17 14.12 -21.71
C PHE A 116 -12.18 12.99 -20.69
N LEU A 117 -13.10 12.03 -20.84
CA LEU A 117 -13.25 10.91 -19.92
C LEU A 117 -12.01 10.02 -19.86
N SER A 118 -11.33 9.81 -20.99
CA SER A 118 -10.09 9.03 -21.07
C SER A 118 -8.97 9.63 -20.22
N ILE A 119 -8.85 10.97 -20.20
CA ILE A 119 -7.87 11.68 -19.39
C ILE A 119 -8.27 11.67 -17.92
N VAL A 120 -9.51 12.09 -17.59
CA VAL A 120 -9.93 12.13 -16.19
C VAL A 120 -9.96 10.75 -15.56
N SER A 121 -10.32 9.68 -16.30
CA SER A 121 -10.30 8.31 -15.78
C SER A 121 -8.90 7.71 -15.67
N GLY A 122 -7.88 8.34 -16.26
CA GLY A 122 -6.48 7.94 -16.14
C GLY A 122 -5.83 8.51 -14.89
N LYS A 123 -4.56 8.93 -15.01
CA LYS A 123 -3.79 9.48 -13.88
C LYS A 123 -4.46 10.69 -13.21
N ALA A 124 -5.19 11.51 -13.98
CA ALA A 124 -5.86 12.71 -13.46
C ALA A 124 -6.87 12.40 -12.35
N SER A 125 -7.61 11.28 -12.42
CA SER A 125 -8.55 10.85 -11.36
C SER A 125 -7.88 10.50 -10.05
N ILE A 126 -6.58 10.22 -10.04
CA ILE A 126 -5.88 9.73 -8.85
C ILE A 126 -5.46 10.90 -7.98
N TYR A 127 -4.91 11.94 -8.61
CA TYR A 127 -4.22 13.02 -7.91
C TYR A 127 -5.12 13.78 -6.94
N TYR A 128 -6.35 14.09 -7.34
CA TYR A 128 -7.23 14.94 -6.53
C TYR A 128 -8.69 14.49 -6.59
N PRO A 129 -9.40 14.47 -5.44
CA PRO A 129 -8.89 14.65 -4.07
C PRO A 129 -8.27 13.36 -3.51
N PHE A 130 -8.31 12.27 -4.26
CA PHE A 130 -8.26 10.92 -3.70
C PHE A 130 -6.89 10.50 -3.18
N GLU A 131 -5.80 10.67 -3.93
CA GLU A 131 -4.44 10.38 -3.45
C GLU A 131 -4.14 11.15 -2.17
N VAL A 132 -4.45 12.45 -2.16
CA VAL A 132 -4.21 13.32 -1.02
C VAL A 132 -5.00 12.89 0.23
N LEU A 133 -6.25 12.44 0.06
CA LEU A 133 -7.07 11.94 1.16
C LEU A 133 -6.64 10.55 1.62
N ASN A 134 -6.28 9.68 0.68
CA ASN A 134 -5.75 8.35 0.94
C ASN A 134 -4.46 8.42 1.78
N ASP A 135 -3.52 9.27 1.37
CA ASP A 135 -2.27 9.48 2.09
C ASP A 135 -2.47 10.10 3.46
N LEU A 136 -3.40 11.06 3.57
CA LEU A 136 -3.79 11.64 4.85
C LEU A 136 -4.31 10.57 5.80
N MET A 137 -5.20 9.70 5.31
CA MET A 137 -5.76 8.60 6.09
C MET A 137 -4.69 7.58 6.50
N ILE A 138 -3.81 7.17 5.58
CA ILE A 138 -2.70 6.25 5.87
C ILE A 138 -1.77 6.83 6.94
N ARG A 139 -1.41 8.11 6.82
CA ARG A 139 -0.58 8.80 7.83
C ARG A 139 -1.29 8.84 9.18
N PHE A 140 -2.56 9.21 9.21
CA PHE A 140 -3.35 9.26 10.43
C PHE A 140 -3.40 7.89 11.12
N VAL A 141 -3.70 6.83 10.38
CA VAL A 141 -3.76 5.45 10.89
C VAL A 141 -2.40 5.01 11.42
N ASN A 142 -1.32 5.28 10.69
CA ASN A 142 0.05 5.00 11.17
C ASN A 142 0.34 5.69 12.51
N GLU A 143 0.07 7.00 12.60
CA GLU A 143 0.47 7.82 13.75
C GLU A 143 -0.40 7.58 14.99
N LYS A 144 -1.72 7.47 14.82
CA LYS A 144 -2.67 7.45 15.95
C LYS A 144 -3.09 6.04 16.35
N ILE A 145 -3.06 5.09 15.40
CA ILE A 145 -3.55 3.73 15.61
C ILE A 145 -2.38 2.75 15.68
N SER A 146 -1.64 2.56 14.58
CA SER A 146 -0.59 1.55 14.48
C SER A 146 0.48 1.70 15.56
N LYS A 147 1.06 2.89 15.74
CA LYS A 147 2.07 3.14 16.79
C LYS A 147 1.56 2.82 18.20
N LYS A 148 0.29 3.13 18.49
CA LYS A 148 -0.30 2.89 19.81
C LYS A 148 -0.53 1.39 20.05
N VAL A 149 -1.08 0.69 19.06
CA VAL A 149 -1.34 -0.76 19.15
C VAL A 149 -0.02 -1.51 19.28
N LEU A 150 0.97 -1.19 18.44
CA LEU A 150 2.31 -1.79 18.48
C LEU A 150 2.95 -1.66 19.86
N ARG A 151 2.97 -0.45 20.43
CA ARG A 151 3.53 -0.21 21.76
C ARG A 151 2.86 -1.04 22.86
N CYS A 152 1.53 -1.21 22.80
CA CYS A 152 0.81 -2.07 23.75
C CYS A 152 1.23 -3.54 23.62
N VAL A 153 1.45 -4.00 22.39
CA VAL A 153 1.87 -5.39 22.15
C VAL A 153 3.30 -5.62 22.61
N GLU A 154 4.21 -4.69 22.34
CA GLU A 154 5.60 -4.77 22.79
C GLU A 154 5.70 -4.90 24.31
N GLN A 155 5.00 -4.04 25.05
CA GLN A 155 4.95 -4.11 26.51
C GLN A 155 4.42 -5.45 27.01
N LYS A 156 3.45 -6.03 26.30
CA LYS A 156 2.92 -7.35 26.66
C LYS A 156 3.94 -8.45 26.38
N LEU A 157 4.59 -8.41 25.23
CA LEU A 157 5.58 -9.41 24.81
C LEU A 157 6.80 -9.40 25.73
N GLU A 158 7.26 -8.23 26.17
CA GLU A 158 8.34 -8.08 27.15
C GLU A 158 8.02 -8.71 28.51
N SER A 159 6.73 -8.79 28.88
CA SER A 159 6.29 -9.37 30.15
C SER A 159 6.16 -10.90 30.14
N LEU A 160 6.22 -11.54 28.96
CA LEU A 160 5.96 -12.98 28.80
C LEU A 160 7.27 -13.80 28.81
N PRO A 161 7.25 -15.02 29.38
CA PRO A 161 8.37 -15.94 29.25
C PRO A 161 8.48 -16.40 27.78
N LEU A 162 9.60 -16.05 27.14
CA LEU A 162 9.85 -16.30 25.71
C LEU A 162 9.62 -17.77 25.30
N ILE A 163 9.95 -18.73 26.17
CA ILE A 163 9.83 -20.17 25.86
C ILE A 163 8.38 -20.60 25.57
N ASN A 164 7.39 -19.86 26.08
CA ASN A 164 5.98 -20.27 26.03
C ASN A 164 5.10 -19.36 25.17
N ILE A 165 5.67 -18.48 24.33
CA ILE A 165 4.89 -17.50 23.57
C ILE A 165 3.77 -18.13 22.72
N SER A 166 3.96 -19.34 22.20
CA SER A 166 2.95 -20.08 21.43
C SER A 166 1.72 -20.43 22.26
N GLU A 167 1.88 -20.69 23.56
CA GLU A 167 0.76 -20.95 24.49
C GLU A 167 -0.11 -19.70 24.68
N TYR A 168 0.47 -18.51 24.49
CA TYR A 168 -0.22 -17.23 24.60
C TYR A 168 -0.70 -16.66 23.26
N SER A 169 -0.47 -17.36 22.14
CA SER A 169 -0.78 -16.88 20.78
C SER A 169 -2.20 -16.33 20.64
N THR A 170 -3.20 -17.10 21.08
CA THR A 170 -4.62 -16.69 21.03
C THR A 170 -4.86 -15.42 21.84
N ASN A 171 -4.33 -15.36 23.07
CA ASN A 171 -4.48 -14.18 23.93
C ASN A 171 -3.83 -12.93 23.32
N ILE A 172 -2.69 -13.08 22.65
CA ILE A 172 -2.01 -11.97 21.97
C ILE A 172 -2.84 -11.48 20.78
N LYS A 173 -3.38 -12.39 19.95
CA LYS A 173 -4.25 -12.04 18.81
C LYS A 173 -5.53 -11.33 19.25
N GLU A 174 -6.19 -11.84 20.28
CA GLU A 174 -7.37 -11.22 20.87
C GLU A 174 -7.03 -9.83 21.42
N MET A 175 -5.92 -9.69 22.14
CA MET A 175 -5.45 -8.40 22.66
C MET A 175 -5.19 -7.40 21.52
N ILE A 176 -4.52 -7.80 20.44
CA ILE A 176 -4.30 -6.95 19.26
C ILE A 176 -5.64 -6.47 18.70
N THR A 177 -6.57 -7.39 18.48
CA THR A 177 -7.89 -7.10 17.92
C THR A 177 -8.67 -6.11 18.81
N ILE A 178 -8.68 -6.33 20.12
CA ILE A 178 -9.31 -5.43 21.10
C ILE A 178 -8.65 -4.05 21.05
N LYS A 179 -7.31 -3.97 21.04
CA LYS A 179 -6.60 -2.68 21.02
C LYS A 179 -6.77 -1.92 19.72
N VAL A 180 -6.85 -2.60 18.58
CA VAL A 180 -7.20 -1.97 17.30
C VAL A 180 -8.61 -1.39 17.37
N LYS A 181 -9.60 -2.18 17.80
CA LYS A 181 -11.00 -1.72 17.92
C LYS A 181 -11.14 -0.55 18.90
N GLU A 182 -10.53 -0.62 20.07
CA GLU A 182 -10.50 0.49 21.04
C GLU A 182 -9.90 1.77 20.44
N ALA A 183 -8.82 1.65 19.66
CA ALA A 183 -8.17 2.80 19.05
C ALA A 183 -8.99 3.42 17.92
N LEU A 184 -9.67 2.61 17.11
CA LEU A 184 -10.56 3.05 16.03
C LEU A 184 -11.85 3.68 16.57
N LEU A 185 -12.44 3.09 17.61
CA LEU A 185 -13.67 3.58 18.25
C LEU A 185 -13.44 4.81 19.15
N LYS A 186 -12.18 5.21 19.39
CA LYS A 186 -11.89 6.37 20.23
C LYS A 186 -12.47 7.64 19.56
N TYR A 187 -13.45 8.23 20.21
CA TYR A 187 -14.18 9.41 19.72
C TYR A 187 -13.26 10.54 19.25
N ASP A 188 -12.23 10.87 20.03
CA ASP A 188 -11.23 11.89 19.68
C ASP A 188 -10.56 11.60 18.33
N ASN A 189 -10.19 10.33 18.07
CA ASN A 189 -9.52 9.94 16.84
C ASN A 189 -10.47 10.09 15.64
N LYS A 190 -11.73 9.65 15.80
CA LYS A 190 -12.74 9.76 14.73
C LYS A 190 -13.02 11.21 14.36
N ILE A 191 -13.22 12.08 15.35
CA ILE A 191 -13.43 13.52 15.12
C ILE A 191 -12.21 14.17 14.49
N GLU A 192 -11.01 13.86 14.99
CA GLU A 192 -9.77 14.40 14.43
C GLU A 192 -9.62 14.02 12.95
N LEU A 193 -9.93 12.77 12.58
CA LEU A 193 -9.90 12.32 11.19
C LEU A 193 -10.93 13.05 10.32
N ILE A 194 -12.18 13.17 10.78
CA ILE A 194 -13.25 13.91 10.08
C ILE A 194 -12.80 15.34 9.80
N ASN A 195 -12.30 16.03 10.82
CA ASN A 195 -11.83 17.41 10.71
C ASN A 195 -10.64 17.51 9.75
N ASN A 196 -9.68 16.58 9.82
CA ASN A 196 -8.53 16.57 8.93
C ASN A 196 -8.92 16.40 7.46
N ILE A 197 -9.82 15.45 7.16
CA ILE A 197 -10.32 15.23 5.79
C ILE A 197 -11.13 16.43 5.31
N SER A 198 -12.10 16.91 6.12
CA SER A 198 -12.95 18.05 5.77
C SER A 198 -12.13 19.33 5.51
N ASN A 199 -11.20 19.66 6.41
CA ASN A 199 -10.30 20.79 6.22
C ASN A 199 -9.44 20.64 4.97
N LYS A 200 -8.97 19.42 4.69
CA LYS A 200 -8.17 19.16 3.50
C LYS A 200 -9.00 19.37 2.24
N ILE A 201 -10.20 18.81 2.14
CA ILE A 201 -11.15 19.03 1.04
C ILE A 201 -11.43 20.53 0.84
N ASN A 202 -11.73 21.26 1.91
CA ASN A 202 -12.03 22.69 1.85
C ASN A 202 -10.85 23.51 1.32
N LYS A 203 -9.63 23.24 1.80
CA LYS A 203 -8.42 23.89 1.30
C LYS A 203 -8.22 23.61 -0.18
N LEU A 204 -8.28 22.33 -0.52
CA LEU A 204 -8.12 21.80 -1.85
C LEU A 204 -9.13 22.43 -2.85
N HIS A 205 -10.38 22.67 -2.43
CA HIS A 205 -11.41 23.31 -3.25
C HIS A 205 -11.11 24.81 -3.45
N LYS A 206 -10.79 25.53 -2.36
CA LYS A 206 -10.41 26.96 -2.42
C LYS A 206 -9.21 27.22 -3.33
N ASP A 207 -8.24 26.32 -3.32
CA ASP A 207 -7.04 26.43 -4.15
C ASP A 207 -7.29 26.09 -5.63
N GLN A 208 -8.51 25.67 -6.00
CA GLN A 208 -8.92 25.25 -7.34
C GLN A 208 -8.01 24.17 -7.95
N CYS A 209 -7.54 23.24 -7.13
CA CYS A 209 -6.49 22.29 -7.55
C CYS A 209 -6.95 21.38 -8.69
N ILE A 210 -8.22 20.92 -8.71
CA ILE A 210 -8.76 20.11 -9.83
C ILE A 210 -8.57 20.87 -11.14
N LYS A 211 -9.09 22.09 -11.21
CA LYS A 211 -9.09 22.91 -12.42
C LYS A 211 -7.65 23.17 -12.89
N LYS A 212 -6.77 23.57 -11.98
CA LYS A 212 -5.33 23.78 -12.27
C LYS A 212 -4.64 22.51 -12.80
N ASN A 213 -5.02 21.34 -12.30
CA ASN A 213 -4.44 20.07 -12.74
C ASN A 213 -5.01 19.57 -14.07
N LEU A 214 -6.26 19.92 -14.42
CA LEU A 214 -6.89 19.47 -15.67
C LEU A 214 -6.57 20.37 -16.86
N VAL A 215 -6.45 21.68 -16.66
CA VAL A 215 -6.19 22.65 -17.74
C VAL A 215 -5.00 22.25 -18.66
N PRO A 216 -3.85 21.76 -18.15
CA PRO A 216 -2.73 21.38 -19.01
C PRO A 216 -3.02 20.24 -20.01
N TYR A 217 -4.10 19.47 -19.81
CA TYR A 217 -4.45 18.33 -20.66
C TYR A 217 -5.43 18.69 -21.79
N PHE A 218 -6.01 19.88 -21.77
CA PHE A 218 -7.10 20.25 -22.67
C PHE A 218 -6.88 21.61 -23.31
N ASP A 219 -7.30 21.72 -24.56
CA ASP A 219 -7.43 23.01 -25.22
C ASP A 219 -8.62 23.78 -24.64
N THR A 220 -8.35 24.63 -23.65
CA THR A 220 -9.37 25.44 -22.98
C THR A 220 -9.91 26.58 -23.84
N GLU A 221 -9.35 26.84 -25.02
CA GLU A 221 -9.95 27.76 -25.99
C GLU A 221 -11.23 27.14 -26.59
N LYS A 222 -11.35 25.80 -26.56
CA LYS A 222 -12.61 25.11 -26.89
C LYS A 222 -13.60 25.18 -25.73
N ILE A 223 -14.78 25.72 -26.03
CA ILE A 223 -15.90 25.86 -25.09
C ILE A 223 -16.30 24.49 -24.48
N SER A 224 -16.23 23.40 -25.27
CA SER A 224 -16.55 22.05 -24.83
C SER A 224 -15.69 21.61 -23.64
N PHE A 225 -14.37 21.67 -23.76
CA PHE A 225 -13.46 21.27 -22.69
C PHE A 225 -13.51 22.19 -21.48
N ALA A 226 -13.64 23.50 -21.66
CA ALA A 226 -13.85 24.42 -20.55
C ALA A 226 -15.11 24.03 -19.74
N THR A 227 -16.22 23.73 -20.44
CA THR A 227 -17.47 23.28 -19.83
C THR A 227 -17.32 21.94 -19.12
N PHE A 228 -16.59 20.98 -19.71
CA PHE A 228 -16.37 19.67 -19.10
C PHE A 228 -15.51 19.74 -17.83
N ILE A 229 -14.49 20.60 -17.81
CA ILE A 229 -13.66 20.84 -16.62
C ILE A 229 -14.54 21.38 -15.49
N ASP A 230 -15.33 22.42 -15.76
CA ASP A 230 -16.20 23.02 -14.75
C ASP A 230 -17.26 22.00 -14.27
N LEU A 231 -17.86 21.23 -15.17
CA LEU A 231 -18.78 20.14 -14.83
C LEU A 231 -18.13 19.09 -13.91
N TYR A 232 -16.87 18.74 -14.15
CA TYR A 232 -16.15 17.78 -13.31
C TYR A 232 -15.83 18.37 -11.93
N VAL A 233 -15.41 19.63 -11.86
CA VAL A 233 -15.16 20.34 -10.59
C VAL A 233 -16.43 20.41 -9.75
N ASP A 234 -17.55 20.76 -10.37
CA ASP A 234 -18.86 20.82 -9.71
C ASP A 234 -19.30 19.43 -9.26
N HIS A 235 -19.16 18.42 -10.12
CA HIS A 235 -19.49 17.05 -9.76
C HIS A 235 -18.71 16.56 -8.54
N ILE A 236 -17.40 16.80 -8.47
CA ILE A 236 -16.61 16.43 -7.30
C ILE A 236 -17.05 17.23 -6.06
N SER A 237 -17.36 18.52 -6.22
CA SER A 237 -17.74 19.40 -5.11
C SER A 237 -19.10 19.04 -4.50
N GLU A 238 -20.07 18.68 -5.34
CA GLU A 238 -21.36 18.15 -4.91
C GLU A 238 -21.23 16.84 -4.12
N ASN A 239 -20.13 16.09 -4.33
CA ASN A 239 -19.92 14.78 -3.73
C ASN A 239 -18.96 14.80 -2.53
N TYR A 240 -18.54 15.97 -2.01
CA TYR A 240 -17.61 16.04 -0.89
C TYR A 240 -18.10 15.34 0.38
N GLU A 241 -19.38 15.47 0.73
CA GLU A 241 -19.96 14.78 1.89
C GLU A 241 -19.95 13.26 1.69
N CYS A 242 -20.26 12.80 0.48
CA CYS A 242 -20.20 11.39 0.12
C CYS A 242 -18.77 10.85 0.23
N ILE A 243 -17.78 11.57 -0.33
CA ILE A 243 -16.36 11.23 -0.25
C ILE A 243 -15.92 11.11 1.21
N LEU A 244 -16.20 12.14 2.03
CA LEU A 244 -15.90 12.14 3.45
C LEU A 244 -16.50 10.92 4.15
N SER A 245 -17.81 10.68 3.96
CA SER A 245 -18.52 9.54 4.56
C SER A 245 -17.90 8.21 4.18
N LYS A 246 -17.54 8.01 2.90
CA LYS A 246 -16.88 6.78 2.44
C LYS A 246 -15.50 6.57 3.06
N PHE A 247 -14.69 7.62 3.22
CA PHE A 247 -13.41 7.53 3.92
C PHE A 247 -13.57 7.17 5.40
N ILE A 248 -14.60 7.71 6.07
CA ILE A 248 -14.90 7.33 7.46
C ILE A 248 -15.37 5.87 7.55
N ASN A 249 -16.18 5.41 6.60
CA ASN A 249 -16.59 4.01 6.54
C ASN A 249 -15.39 3.07 6.37
N ILE A 250 -14.45 3.41 5.48
CA ILE A 250 -13.18 2.66 5.34
C ILE A 250 -12.46 2.60 6.69
N PHE A 251 -12.38 3.72 7.43
CA PHE A 251 -11.69 3.79 8.72
C PHE A 251 -12.34 2.88 9.77
N ASP A 252 -13.67 2.95 9.90
CA ASP A 252 -14.43 2.18 10.87
C ASP A 252 -14.30 0.66 10.61
N ASN A 253 -14.12 0.25 9.35
CA ASN A 253 -14.02 -1.15 8.96
C ASN A 253 -12.62 -1.77 9.12
N LEU A 254 -11.56 -0.98 9.37
CA LEU A 254 -10.20 -1.51 9.50
C LEU A 254 -10.04 -2.53 10.65
N GLY A 255 -10.92 -2.50 11.66
CA GLY A 255 -10.87 -3.42 12.81
C GLY A 255 -11.76 -4.66 12.69
N GLN A 256 -12.36 -4.92 11.52
CA GLN A 256 -13.32 -6.03 11.35
C GLN A 256 -12.64 -7.35 10.99
N ASP A 257 -11.58 -7.32 10.18
CA ASP A 257 -10.83 -8.48 9.73
C ASP A 257 -9.63 -8.76 10.66
N GLU A 258 -9.44 -10.03 11.07
CA GLU A 258 -8.35 -10.43 11.97
C GLU A 258 -6.99 -10.15 11.32
N GLU A 259 -6.83 -10.51 10.04
CA GLU A 259 -5.56 -10.32 9.33
C GLU A 259 -5.22 -8.82 9.19
N CYS A 260 -6.23 -7.98 8.95
CA CYS A 260 -6.11 -6.54 8.99
C CYS A 260 -5.63 -6.05 10.37
N CYS A 261 -6.23 -6.54 11.46
CA CYS A 261 -5.81 -6.23 12.83
C CYS A 261 -4.36 -6.66 13.09
N MET A 262 -3.96 -7.86 12.66
CA MET A 262 -2.60 -8.36 12.84
C MET A 262 -1.58 -7.51 12.08
N SER A 263 -1.93 -6.99 10.91
CA SER A 263 -1.05 -6.14 10.08
C SER A 263 -0.74 -4.75 10.67
N PHE A 264 -1.35 -4.39 11.81
CA PHE A 264 -0.94 -3.20 12.58
C PHE A 264 0.35 -3.42 13.37
N VAL A 265 0.71 -4.68 13.62
CA VAL A 265 1.77 -5.10 14.55
C VAL A 265 2.79 -6.00 13.85
N PHE A 266 2.34 -6.79 12.89
CA PHE A 266 3.15 -7.69 12.08
C PHE A 266 3.27 -7.18 10.65
N ASP A 267 4.37 -7.52 10.02
CA ASP A 267 4.73 -7.18 8.65
C ASP A 267 5.26 -8.44 7.94
N ARG A 268 5.25 -8.46 6.61
CA ARG A 268 5.79 -9.56 5.83
C ARG A 268 7.23 -9.24 5.40
N PHE A 269 8.13 -10.17 5.67
CA PHE A 269 9.54 -10.09 5.29
C PHE A 269 9.97 -11.40 4.61
N PHE A 270 10.28 -11.34 3.31
CA PHE A 270 10.59 -12.52 2.47
C PHE A 270 9.63 -13.71 2.64
N GLY A 271 8.33 -13.41 2.74
CA GLY A 271 7.27 -14.42 2.89
C GLY A 271 6.97 -14.84 4.32
N GLU A 272 7.83 -14.52 5.28
CA GLU A 272 7.58 -14.75 6.70
C GLU A 272 6.83 -13.55 7.30
N ILE A 273 5.86 -13.79 8.18
CA ILE A 273 5.16 -12.71 8.89
C ILE A 273 5.86 -12.51 10.23
N ILE A 274 6.51 -11.37 10.41
CA ILE A 274 7.36 -11.04 11.57
C ILE A 274 6.88 -9.75 12.23
N LEU A 275 7.18 -9.56 13.52
CA LEU A 275 6.91 -8.31 14.23
C LEU A 275 7.48 -7.11 13.44
N CYS A 276 6.69 -6.06 13.23
CA CYS A 276 7.06 -4.94 12.34
C CYS A 276 8.33 -4.21 12.80
N ILE A 277 8.48 -3.99 14.11
CA ILE A 277 9.73 -4.16 14.89
C ILE A 277 10.96 -4.59 14.08
N LYS A 278 11.03 -5.92 13.98
CA LYS A 278 12.13 -6.64 13.41
C LYS A 278 12.12 -6.59 11.89
N ALA A 279 10.96 -6.50 11.24
CA ALA A 279 10.92 -6.26 9.79
C ALA A 279 11.68 -4.97 9.43
N GLU A 280 11.42 -3.86 10.14
CA GLU A 280 12.09 -2.58 9.91
C GLU A 280 13.60 -2.66 10.15
N GLN A 281 14.03 -3.31 11.23
CA GLN A 281 15.46 -3.54 11.50
C GLN A 281 16.13 -4.36 10.38
N LEU A 282 15.49 -5.44 9.93
CA LEU A 282 15.99 -6.27 8.84
C LEU A 282 16.04 -5.51 7.51
N HIS A 283 15.03 -4.69 7.21
CA HIS A 283 15.03 -3.81 6.04
C HIS A 283 16.20 -2.83 6.08
N ASN A 284 16.45 -2.20 7.22
CA ASN A 284 17.57 -1.27 7.40
C ASN A 284 18.93 -1.97 7.22
N ILE A 285 19.06 -3.22 7.71
CA ILE A 285 20.25 -4.05 7.50
C ILE A 285 20.48 -4.30 6.02
N ILE A 286 19.46 -4.78 5.29
CA ILE A 286 19.60 -5.06 3.85
C ILE A 286 19.93 -3.79 3.09
N PHE A 287 19.20 -2.71 3.32
CA PHE A 287 19.43 -1.43 2.65
C PHE A 287 20.86 -0.91 2.87
N THR A 288 21.37 -1.02 4.10
CA THR A 288 22.73 -0.59 4.43
C THR A 288 23.76 -1.45 3.69
N VAL A 289 23.62 -2.77 3.70
CA VAL A 289 24.56 -3.67 3.01
C VAL A 289 24.48 -3.48 1.50
N GLU A 290 23.27 -3.37 0.93
CA GLU A 290 23.05 -3.08 -0.49
C GLU A 290 23.75 -1.76 -0.87
N SER A 291 23.47 -0.67 -0.16
CA SER A 291 24.07 0.65 -0.42
C SER A 291 25.60 0.62 -0.38
N ASN A 292 26.18 0.03 0.68
CA ASN A 292 27.63 -0.11 0.82
C ASN A 292 28.23 -0.94 -0.32
N SER A 293 27.56 -2.04 -0.69
CA SER A 293 28.03 -2.91 -1.75
C SER A 293 27.96 -2.22 -3.12
N MET A 294 26.89 -1.48 -3.41
CA MET A 294 26.74 -0.68 -4.63
C MET A 294 27.76 0.47 -4.70
N MET A 295 28.07 1.10 -3.57
CA MET A 295 29.13 2.11 -3.49
C MET A 295 30.48 1.52 -3.84
N ALA A 296 30.81 0.34 -3.30
CA ALA A 296 32.06 -0.35 -3.65
C ALA A 296 32.12 -0.76 -5.12
N ILE A 297 31.02 -1.22 -5.73
CA ILE A 297 30.99 -1.47 -7.18
C ILE A 297 31.30 -0.17 -7.94
N ARG A 298 30.72 0.98 -7.54
CA ARG A 298 30.97 2.27 -8.19
C ARG A 298 32.41 2.73 -8.05
N GLU A 299 32.99 2.65 -6.85
CA GLU A 299 34.39 3.01 -6.60
C GLU A 299 35.37 2.16 -7.42
N LEU A 300 35.11 0.86 -7.50
CA LEU A 300 35.88 -0.03 -8.36
C LEU A 300 35.73 0.33 -9.84
N ASN A 301 34.54 0.78 -10.26
CA ASN A 301 34.32 1.21 -11.65
C ASN A 301 35.10 2.51 -11.96
N PHE A 302 35.13 3.46 -11.02
CA PHE A 302 35.98 4.66 -11.17
C PHE A 302 37.46 4.30 -11.28
N ALA A 303 37.95 3.41 -10.40
CA ALA A 303 39.33 2.93 -10.47
C ALA A 303 39.63 2.14 -11.77
N ALA A 304 38.63 1.42 -12.29
CA ALA A 304 38.73 0.69 -13.55
C ALA A 304 38.64 1.61 -14.78
N ALA A 305 37.87 2.69 -14.74
CA ALA A 305 37.78 3.69 -15.79
C ALA A 305 39.13 4.40 -15.97
N ASP A 306 39.81 4.72 -14.87
CA ASP A 306 41.19 5.23 -14.89
C ASP A 306 42.18 4.21 -15.51
N MET A 307 41.96 2.90 -15.33
CA MET A 307 42.73 1.85 -16.01
C MET A 307 42.33 1.62 -17.47
N LEU A 308 41.06 1.80 -17.84
CA LEU A 308 40.55 1.60 -19.21
C LEU A 308 41.08 2.66 -20.17
N VAL A 309 41.27 3.91 -19.71
CA VAL A 309 42.01 4.95 -20.45
C VAL A 309 43.45 4.51 -20.77
N ILE A 310 44.03 3.62 -19.96
CA ILE A 310 45.38 3.06 -20.18
C ILE A 310 45.34 1.79 -21.07
N MET A 311 44.20 1.09 -21.13
CA MET A 311 44.07 -0.28 -21.66
C MET A 311 43.40 -0.40 -23.04
N GLU A 312 43.11 0.70 -23.74
CA GLU A 312 42.50 0.77 -25.09
C GLU A 312 43.26 0.01 -26.22
N LYS A 313 44.27 -0.81 -25.92
CA LYS A 313 45.10 -1.54 -26.90
C LYS A 313 44.82 -3.03 -27.10
N HIS A 314 44.02 -3.72 -26.28
CA HIS A 314 43.83 -5.18 -26.45
C HIS A 314 42.41 -5.68 -26.11
N SER A 315 41.74 -6.30 -27.10
CA SER A 315 40.29 -6.61 -27.10
C SER A 315 39.86 -7.92 -26.40
N ASP A 316 40.79 -8.82 -26.03
CA ASP A 316 40.46 -10.13 -25.44
C ASP A 316 40.29 -10.12 -23.91
N TYR A 317 40.41 -8.95 -23.26
CA TYR A 317 40.49 -8.83 -21.79
C TYR A 317 39.15 -8.61 -21.07
N SER A 318 38.06 -8.26 -21.76
CA SER A 318 36.80 -7.84 -21.12
C SER A 318 36.09 -8.96 -20.34
N ARG A 319 36.13 -10.21 -20.83
CA ARG A 319 35.47 -11.35 -20.18
C ARG A 319 36.25 -11.84 -18.95
N ASN A 320 37.59 -11.85 -19.03
CA ASN A 320 38.46 -12.11 -17.88
C ASN A 320 38.38 -11.01 -16.82
N PHE A 321 38.11 -9.76 -17.24
CA PHE A 321 37.90 -8.65 -16.33
C PHE A 321 36.66 -8.88 -15.45
N VAL A 322 35.51 -9.25 -16.01
CA VAL A 322 34.27 -9.52 -15.25
C VAL A 322 34.42 -10.68 -14.25
N ASP A 323 35.09 -11.77 -14.62
CA ASP A 323 35.32 -12.91 -13.70
C ASP A 323 36.34 -12.59 -12.60
N LYS A 324 37.36 -11.79 -12.91
CA LYS A 324 38.29 -11.24 -11.93
C LYS A 324 37.58 -10.24 -11.01
N TYR A 325 36.68 -9.43 -11.55
CA TYR A 325 35.85 -8.47 -10.83
C TYR A 325 34.90 -9.19 -9.86
N LYS A 326 34.21 -10.26 -10.28
CA LYS A 326 33.40 -11.10 -9.38
C LYS A 326 34.20 -11.68 -8.22
N LYS A 327 35.48 -12.01 -8.44
CA LYS A 327 36.43 -12.43 -7.38
C LYS A 327 36.91 -11.26 -6.51
N GLU A 328 37.23 -10.10 -7.09
CA GLU A 328 37.75 -8.91 -6.40
C GLU A 328 36.67 -8.16 -5.61
N LEU A 329 35.42 -8.13 -6.10
CA LEU A 329 34.29 -7.44 -5.46
C LEU A 329 33.88 -8.05 -4.12
N ASN A 330 34.50 -9.18 -3.75
CA ASN A 330 34.30 -9.84 -2.47
C ASN A 330 32.80 -9.98 -2.16
N VAL A 331 32.00 -10.37 -3.17
CA VAL A 331 30.55 -10.63 -3.03
C VAL A 331 30.28 -11.55 -1.84
N TYR A 332 31.20 -12.50 -1.62
CA TYR A 332 31.23 -13.35 -0.45
C TYR A 332 31.31 -12.57 0.88
N LYS A 333 32.15 -11.54 0.99
CA LYS A 333 32.23 -10.65 2.16
C LYS A 333 30.91 -9.94 2.43
N TYR A 334 30.24 -9.38 1.41
CA TYR A 334 28.95 -8.70 1.62
C TYR A 334 27.82 -9.67 1.98
N LYS A 335 27.78 -10.86 1.36
CA LYS A 335 26.84 -11.91 1.74
C LYS A 335 27.08 -12.41 3.17
N LYS A 336 28.34 -12.49 3.60
CA LYS A 336 28.73 -12.87 4.95
C LYS A 336 28.39 -11.78 5.97
N ASP A 337 28.68 -10.51 5.67
CA ASP A 337 28.29 -9.36 6.51
C ASP A 337 26.76 -9.28 6.67
N LEU A 338 26.02 -9.50 5.58
CA LEU A 338 24.56 -9.58 5.62
C LEU A 338 24.06 -10.72 6.50
N GLU A 339 24.65 -11.90 6.36
CA GLU A 339 24.33 -13.07 7.16
C GLU A 339 24.58 -12.85 8.65
N GLU A 340 25.74 -12.32 9.01
CA GLU A 340 26.12 -12.03 10.39
C GLU A 340 25.14 -11.05 11.02
N LYS A 341 24.85 -9.92 10.35
CA LYS A 341 23.92 -8.90 10.86
C LYS A 341 22.48 -9.38 10.99
N ILE A 342 21.97 -10.13 10.00
CA ILE A 342 20.62 -10.71 10.08
C ILE A 342 20.55 -11.75 11.20
N ALA A 343 21.55 -12.64 11.29
CA ALA A 343 21.59 -13.66 12.33
C ALA A 343 21.67 -13.03 13.72
N GLU A 344 22.48 -11.98 13.91
CA GLU A 344 22.53 -11.21 15.16
C GLU A 344 21.16 -10.60 15.50
N CYS A 345 20.55 -9.87 14.55
CA CYS A 345 19.24 -9.24 14.71
C CYS A 345 18.13 -10.23 15.10
N LEU A 346 18.16 -11.46 14.56
CA LEU A 346 17.18 -12.51 14.85
C LEU A 346 17.54 -13.33 16.11
N ARG A 347 18.80 -13.36 16.53
CA ARG A 347 19.25 -14.03 17.77
C ARG A 347 19.02 -13.18 19.02
N GLU A 348 18.84 -11.87 18.88
CA GLU A 348 18.33 -11.01 19.95
C GLU A 348 16.95 -11.49 20.39
N LYS A 349 16.94 -12.35 21.42
CA LYS A 349 15.79 -13.17 21.83
C LYS A 349 14.53 -12.39 22.17
N ASN A 350 14.60 -11.09 22.38
CA ASN A 350 13.47 -10.33 22.92
C ASN A 350 12.38 -9.99 21.89
N TYR A 351 12.59 -10.15 20.58
CA TYR A 351 11.59 -9.68 19.59
C TYR A 351 11.51 -10.43 18.26
N ALA A 352 12.28 -11.52 18.08
CA ALA A 352 12.17 -12.34 16.87
C ALA A 352 10.90 -13.21 16.94
N ILE A 353 9.74 -12.57 16.77
CA ILE A 353 8.41 -13.18 16.89
C ILE A 353 7.77 -13.19 15.51
N ILE A 354 7.27 -14.37 15.12
CA ILE A 354 6.67 -14.62 13.82
C ILE A 354 5.26 -15.19 13.97
N ILE A 355 4.47 -15.11 12.89
CA ILE A 355 3.24 -15.87 12.73
C ILE A 355 3.53 -17.03 11.77
N GLU A 356 3.49 -18.25 12.31
CA GLU A 356 3.64 -19.49 11.55
C GLU A 356 2.39 -20.34 11.76
N ASP A 357 1.77 -20.83 10.69
CA ASP A 357 0.53 -21.62 10.75
C ASP A 357 -0.55 -20.98 11.65
N ASN A 358 -0.77 -19.67 11.44
CA ASN A 358 -1.70 -18.84 12.22
C ASN A 358 -1.41 -18.77 13.73
N THR A 359 -0.19 -19.13 14.15
CA THR A 359 0.26 -19.15 15.55
C THR A 359 1.41 -18.17 15.75
N ILE A 360 1.30 -17.30 16.76
CA ILE A 360 2.37 -16.39 17.16
C ILE A 360 3.41 -17.21 17.94
N THR A 361 4.64 -17.25 17.43
CA THR A 361 5.72 -18.05 18.00
C THR A 361 7.07 -17.35 17.91
N ASN A 362 8.08 -17.88 18.59
CA ASN A 362 9.46 -17.44 18.38
C ASN A 362 9.94 -17.85 16.99
N CYS A 363 10.81 -17.04 16.40
CA CYS A 363 11.45 -17.34 15.14
C CYS A 363 12.26 -18.63 15.24
N LYS A 364 11.80 -19.67 14.53
CA LYS A 364 12.48 -20.95 14.46
C LYS A 364 13.67 -20.87 13.51
N GLU A 365 14.60 -21.80 13.68
CA GLU A 365 15.76 -21.96 12.80
C GLU A 365 15.37 -22.11 11.32
N THR A 366 14.22 -22.74 11.03
CA THR A 366 13.67 -22.87 9.68
C THR A 366 13.35 -21.50 9.05
N SER A 367 12.68 -20.61 9.78
CA SER A 367 12.35 -19.25 9.32
C SER A 367 13.61 -18.38 9.20
N ILE A 368 14.54 -18.49 10.16
CA ILE A 368 15.84 -17.79 10.08
C ILE A 368 16.58 -18.16 8.80
N ASN A 369 16.67 -19.46 8.50
CA ASN A 369 17.35 -19.95 7.30
C ASN A 369 16.67 -19.49 6.00
N LYS A 370 15.33 -19.45 5.95
CA LYS A 370 14.61 -18.88 4.81
C LYS A 370 14.90 -17.40 4.63
N ILE A 371 14.82 -16.61 5.71
CA ILE A 371 15.11 -15.18 5.70
C ILE A 371 16.52 -14.93 5.19
N LEU A 372 17.51 -15.66 5.72
CA LEU A 372 18.91 -15.57 5.29
C LEU A 372 19.08 -15.93 3.81
N TYR A 373 18.47 -17.04 3.36
CA TYR A 373 18.54 -17.48 1.97
C TYR A 373 18.00 -16.42 1.02
N TYR A 374 16.80 -15.90 1.26
CA TYR A 374 16.20 -14.89 0.39
C TYR A 374 16.91 -13.54 0.45
N SER A 375 17.42 -13.14 1.62
CA SER A 375 18.21 -11.91 1.77
C SER A 375 19.51 -11.97 0.96
N LYS A 376 20.22 -13.11 1.02
CA LYS A 376 21.46 -13.33 0.24
C LYS A 376 21.17 -13.36 -1.26
N LYS A 377 20.09 -14.03 -1.66
CA LYS A 377 19.66 -14.12 -3.06
C LYS A 377 19.29 -12.74 -3.61
N TYR A 378 18.54 -11.95 -2.83
CA TYR A 378 18.21 -10.57 -3.17
C TYR A 378 19.47 -9.73 -3.39
N LEU A 379 20.43 -9.78 -2.46
CA LEU A 379 21.68 -9.03 -2.57
C LEU A 379 22.47 -9.46 -3.82
N GLU A 380 22.53 -10.75 -4.12
CA GLU A 380 23.17 -11.27 -5.33
C GLU A 380 22.55 -10.70 -6.61
N GLU A 381 21.22 -10.75 -6.73
CA GLU A 381 20.50 -10.20 -7.89
C GLU A 381 20.76 -8.70 -8.05
N LYS A 382 20.82 -7.95 -6.94
CA LYS A 382 21.12 -6.51 -6.96
C LYS A 382 22.54 -6.19 -7.39
N LEU A 383 23.50 -6.96 -6.91
CA LEU A 383 24.90 -6.82 -7.31
C LEU A 383 25.10 -7.17 -8.78
N GLU A 384 24.47 -8.25 -9.27
CA GLU A 384 24.51 -8.62 -10.69
C GLU A 384 23.89 -7.53 -11.59
N GLU A 385 22.73 -6.99 -11.20
CA GLU A 385 22.10 -5.84 -11.88
C GLU A 385 23.02 -4.61 -11.88
N GLY A 386 23.65 -4.32 -10.74
CA GLY A 386 24.61 -3.23 -10.61
C GLY A 386 25.84 -3.38 -11.50
N ILE A 387 26.38 -4.60 -11.65
CA ILE A 387 27.53 -4.88 -12.51
C ILE A 387 27.14 -4.80 -13.99
N ILE A 388 26.00 -5.38 -14.39
CA ILE A 388 25.54 -5.38 -15.79
C ILE A 388 25.34 -3.94 -16.28
N ASN A 389 24.66 -3.10 -15.48
CA ASN A 389 24.42 -1.69 -15.79
C ASN A 389 25.70 -0.84 -15.89
N MET A 390 26.86 -1.37 -15.50
CA MET A 390 28.16 -0.70 -15.68
C MET A 390 28.90 -1.14 -16.94
N VAL A 391 28.56 -2.30 -17.50
CA VAL A 391 29.21 -2.86 -18.71
C VAL A 391 28.47 -2.44 -19.99
N THR A 392 27.18 -2.10 -19.88
CA THR A 392 26.33 -1.51 -20.93
C THR A 392 26.32 0.01 -20.84
#